data_AF-A0A246J7L1-F1
#
_entry.id   AF-A0A246J7L1-F1
#
_cell.length_a   1.000
_cell.length_b   1.000
_cell.length_c   1.000
_cell.angle_alpha   90.00
_cell.angle_beta   90.00
_cell.angle_gamma   90.00
#
_symmetry.space_group_name_H-M   'P 1'
#
loop_
_entity.id
_entity.type
_entity.pdbx_description
1 polymer ?
#
loop_
_entity_poly.entity_id
_entity_poly.type
_entity_poly.pdbx_seq_one_letter_code
_entity_poly.pdbx_strand_id
1 'polypeptide(L)'
;MLIGVPQETAAGEARVAATPETVKKLVAQGHVLRVQQGAGLDASVTDEAYAAAGAELVPRDSAFACELVLKVRAPDVQELALFKPGAVLAGMLNPFDRDGLQRLADARLTAFALEAAPRTTRAQSMDVLSSQANLAGYKAVMLAAFHYQRLFPMLMTAAGTIKAARVVVLGVGVAGLQAIATAKRLGAVIEASDVRPSVKEQVESLGAKFIDVPFETPEEREAAEGVGGYARPMPPSWLARQQLEVAKRVAQADVVVTTALIPGRPAPVLVTEEMVRAMKPGSVIVDIAAPAGGNCPLTEPGRTVRKHGVTLVGETNLPSLVAADASALYARNLLDFLKLVLTKEGGFALPADDDIVTACLVAHEGQVLRK
;
A
#
# COMPACT_ATOMS: atom_id res chain seq x y z
N MET A 1 -6.43 -26.59 -13.40
CA MET A 1 -7.36 -25.52 -13.86
C MET A 1 -6.62 -24.46 -14.68
N LEU A 2 -7.35 -23.65 -15.46
CA LEU A 2 -6.86 -22.47 -16.17
C LEU A 2 -6.81 -21.25 -15.24
N ILE A 3 -5.63 -20.63 -15.11
CA ILE A 3 -5.41 -19.43 -14.30
C ILE A 3 -4.98 -18.29 -15.24
N GLY A 4 -5.74 -17.20 -15.24
CA GLY A 4 -5.55 -16.03 -16.08
C GLY A 4 -4.81 -14.90 -15.38
N VAL A 5 -3.91 -14.23 -16.08
CA VAL A 5 -3.19 -13.03 -15.62
C VAL A 5 -3.29 -11.95 -16.70
N PRO A 6 -4.37 -11.14 -16.70
CA PRO A 6 -4.52 -10.03 -17.63
C PRO A 6 -3.56 -8.88 -17.28
N GLN A 7 -3.33 -8.00 -18.26
CA GLN A 7 -2.65 -6.72 -18.03
C GLN A 7 -3.54 -5.79 -17.20
N GLU A 8 -2.94 -5.02 -16.30
CA GLU A 8 -3.67 -3.97 -15.58
C GLU A 8 -3.93 -2.77 -16.49
N THR A 9 -5.13 -2.20 -16.41
CA THR A 9 -5.59 -1.09 -17.25
C THR A 9 -5.87 0.18 -16.46
N ALA A 10 -5.87 0.10 -15.13
CA ALA A 10 -6.05 1.25 -14.26
C ALA A 10 -4.95 2.29 -14.49
N ALA A 11 -5.33 3.57 -14.61
CA ALA A 11 -4.37 4.65 -14.86
C ALA A 11 -3.28 4.68 -13.79
N GLY A 12 -2.01 4.68 -14.23
CA GLY A 12 -0.85 4.68 -13.35
C GLY A 12 -0.57 3.35 -12.64
N GLU A 13 -1.21 2.25 -13.06
CA GLU A 13 -0.89 0.90 -12.60
C GLU A 13 0.14 0.25 -13.52
N ALA A 14 1.31 -0.08 -12.98
CA ALA A 14 2.40 -0.73 -13.69
C ALA A 14 2.69 -2.14 -13.13
N ARG A 15 1.99 -2.55 -12.07
CA ARG A 15 2.19 -3.86 -11.44
C ARG A 15 1.44 -4.95 -12.22
N VAL A 16 1.83 -6.20 -11.98
CA VAL A 16 1.20 -7.40 -12.51
C VAL A 16 0.97 -8.42 -11.38
N ALA A 17 -0.12 -9.20 -11.47
CA ALA A 17 -0.57 -10.09 -10.40
C ALA A 17 0.25 -11.39 -10.26
N ALA A 18 1.04 -11.75 -11.27
CA ALA A 18 1.92 -12.90 -11.24
C ALA A 18 3.26 -12.58 -11.91
N THR A 19 4.34 -13.15 -11.38
CA THR A 19 5.69 -13.04 -11.95
C THR A 19 6.15 -14.41 -12.46
N PRO A 20 7.24 -14.50 -13.25
CA PRO A 20 7.76 -15.79 -13.72
C PRO A 20 8.04 -16.77 -12.56
N GLU A 21 8.41 -16.26 -11.39
CA GLU A 21 8.59 -17.07 -10.18
C GLU A 21 7.29 -17.76 -9.74
N THR A 22 6.18 -17.01 -9.63
CA THR A 22 4.91 -17.57 -9.15
C THR A 22 4.19 -18.37 -10.23
N VAL A 23 4.33 -17.98 -11.50
CA VAL A 23 3.88 -18.77 -12.66
C VAL A 23 4.53 -20.14 -12.64
N LYS A 24 5.86 -20.22 -12.53
CA LYS A 24 6.58 -21.50 -12.48
C LYS A 24 6.09 -22.41 -11.35
N LYS A 25 5.78 -21.83 -10.18
CA LYS A 25 5.25 -22.57 -9.02
C LYS A 25 3.85 -23.12 -9.27
N LEU A 26 2.95 -22.33 -9.85
CA LEU A 26 1.59 -22.76 -10.18
C LEU A 26 1.57 -23.79 -11.33
N VAL A 27 2.44 -23.62 -12.33
CA VAL A 27 2.63 -24.62 -13.40
C VAL A 27 3.12 -25.95 -12.83
N ALA A 28 4.08 -25.92 -11.89
CA ALA A 28 4.57 -27.12 -11.21
C ALA A 28 3.50 -27.81 -10.35
N GLN A 29 2.43 -27.11 -9.96
CA GLN A 29 1.25 -27.67 -9.28
C GLN A 29 0.22 -28.26 -10.25
N GLY A 30 0.47 -28.21 -11.57
CA GLY A 30 -0.42 -28.76 -12.60
C GLY A 30 -1.45 -27.77 -13.14
N HIS A 31 -1.33 -26.48 -12.83
CA HIS A 31 -2.19 -25.44 -13.40
C HIS A 31 -1.65 -24.95 -14.76
N VAL A 32 -2.55 -24.48 -15.63
CA VAL A 32 -2.17 -23.84 -16.90
C VAL A 32 -2.31 -22.34 -16.72
N LEU A 33 -1.21 -21.61 -16.88
CA LEU A 33 -1.16 -20.16 -16.69
C LEU A 33 -1.29 -19.46 -18.03
N ARG A 34 -2.32 -18.63 -18.19
CA ARG A 34 -2.59 -17.80 -19.37
C ARG A 34 -2.31 -16.35 -19.06
N VAL A 35 -1.16 -15.87 -19.49
CA VAL A 35 -0.71 -14.49 -19.27
C VAL A 35 -1.02 -13.68 -20.51
N GLN A 36 -1.68 -12.53 -20.35
CA GLN A 36 -1.89 -11.63 -21.47
C GLN A 36 -0.54 -11.16 -22.01
N GLN A 37 -0.35 -11.19 -23.34
CA GLN A 37 0.82 -10.61 -23.99
C GLN A 37 1.05 -9.16 -23.55
N GLY A 38 2.26 -8.85 -23.11
CA GLY A 38 2.65 -7.54 -22.61
C GLY A 38 2.26 -7.23 -21.16
N ALA A 39 1.57 -8.13 -20.44
CA ALA A 39 1.02 -7.83 -19.11
C ALA A 39 2.05 -7.42 -18.06
N GLY A 40 3.29 -7.91 -18.17
CA GLY A 40 4.36 -7.65 -17.21
C GLY A 40 5.35 -6.56 -17.63
N LEU A 41 5.21 -5.94 -18.80
CA LEU A 41 6.24 -5.05 -19.36
C LEU A 41 6.51 -3.84 -18.46
N ASP A 42 5.46 -3.22 -17.91
CA ASP A 42 5.59 -2.08 -16.99
C ASP A 42 6.18 -2.48 -15.62
N ALA A 43 6.19 -3.78 -15.31
CA ALA A 43 6.86 -4.37 -14.16
C ALA A 43 8.24 -4.96 -14.51
N SER A 44 8.79 -4.63 -15.68
CA SER A 44 10.08 -5.15 -16.18
C SER A 44 10.11 -6.67 -16.36
N VAL A 45 8.98 -7.29 -16.69
CA VAL A 45 8.88 -8.72 -16.98
C VAL A 45 8.47 -8.90 -18.44
N THR A 46 9.33 -9.54 -19.23
CA THR A 46 9.04 -9.77 -20.65
C THR A 46 8.16 -11.00 -20.86
N ASP A 47 7.50 -11.03 -22.02
CA ASP A 47 6.70 -12.16 -22.48
C ASP A 47 7.53 -13.45 -22.56
N GLU A 48 8.78 -13.36 -23.01
CA GLU A 48 9.71 -14.51 -23.07
C GLU A 48 10.00 -15.07 -21.68
N ALA A 49 10.09 -14.22 -20.65
CA ALA A 49 10.30 -14.66 -19.28
C ALA A 49 9.08 -15.45 -18.74
N TYR A 50 7.86 -15.06 -19.11
CA TYR A 50 6.66 -15.85 -18.80
C TYR A 50 6.63 -17.18 -19.56
N ALA A 51 6.90 -17.16 -20.87
CA ALA A 51 6.95 -18.37 -21.68
C ALA A 51 7.99 -19.37 -21.14
N ALA A 52 9.18 -18.89 -20.77
CA ALA A 52 10.24 -19.70 -20.16
C ALA A 52 9.85 -20.27 -18.78
N ALA A 53 8.93 -19.61 -18.06
CA ALA A 53 8.36 -20.10 -16.81
C ALA A 53 7.20 -21.10 -17.01
N GLY A 54 6.80 -21.37 -18.26
CA GLY A 54 5.74 -22.32 -18.61
C GLY A 54 4.35 -21.71 -18.76
N ALA A 55 4.23 -20.39 -18.89
CA ALA A 55 2.96 -19.73 -19.19
C ALA A 55 2.63 -19.79 -20.70
N GLU A 56 1.34 -19.90 -21.01
CA GLU A 56 0.77 -19.63 -22.32
C GLU A 56 0.56 -18.12 -22.46
N LEU A 57 1.22 -17.50 -23.44
CA LEU A 57 0.97 -16.11 -23.81
C LEU A 57 -0.27 -16.01 -24.68
N VAL A 58 -1.25 -15.21 -24.26
CA VAL A 58 -2.57 -15.15 -24.90
C VAL A 58 -3.04 -13.70 -25.13
N PRO A 59 -4.02 -13.47 -26.02
CA PRO A 59 -4.72 -12.18 -26.10
C PRO A 59 -5.51 -11.88 -24.82
N ARG A 60 -5.84 -10.60 -24.60
CA ARG A 60 -6.58 -10.09 -23.43
C ARG A 60 -7.78 -10.96 -23.05
N ASP A 61 -8.71 -11.17 -23.98
CA ASP A 61 -9.97 -11.89 -23.73
C ASP A 61 -9.74 -13.32 -23.23
N SER A 62 -8.68 -13.97 -23.73
CA SER A 62 -8.32 -15.34 -23.32
C SER A 62 -7.75 -15.40 -21.90
N ALA A 63 -7.08 -14.34 -21.44
CA ALA A 63 -6.61 -14.24 -20.05
C ALA A 63 -7.79 -14.06 -19.08
N PHE A 64 -8.81 -13.30 -19.46
CA PHE A 64 -10.04 -13.14 -18.65
C PHE A 64 -10.97 -14.37 -18.69
N ALA A 65 -10.99 -15.11 -19.80
CA ALA A 65 -11.80 -16.32 -19.97
C ALA A 65 -11.23 -17.56 -19.26
N CYS A 66 -10.61 -17.39 -18.09
CA CYS A 66 -10.06 -18.47 -17.25
C CYS A 66 -11.01 -18.82 -16.08
N GLU A 67 -10.73 -19.94 -15.41
CA GLU A 67 -11.53 -20.37 -14.25
C GLU A 67 -11.19 -19.55 -13.00
N LEU A 68 -9.92 -19.18 -12.87
CA LEU A 68 -9.41 -18.25 -11.86
C LEU A 68 -8.68 -17.12 -12.59
N VAL A 69 -8.91 -15.88 -12.19
CA VAL A 69 -8.22 -14.69 -12.72
C VAL A 69 -7.54 -13.98 -11.56
N LEU A 70 -6.25 -13.67 -11.73
CA LEU A 70 -5.44 -12.92 -10.78
C LEU A 70 -5.26 -11.49 -11.30
N LYS A 71 -5.70 -10.50 -10.53
CA LYS A 71 -5.52 -9.08 -10.86
C LYS A 71 -4.84 -8.34 -9.72
N VAL A 72 -4.30 -7.17 -10.02
CA VAL A 72 -3.83 -6.24 -8.99
C VAL A 72 -5.02 -5.41 -8.50
N ARG A 73 -5.76 -4.76 -9.41
CA ARG A 73 -6.91 -3.91 -9.09
C ARG A 73 -8.25 -4.59 -9.42
N ALA A 74 -9.34 -4.06 -8.86
CA ALA A 74 -10.69 -4.44 -9.27
C ALA A 74 -10.89 -4.20 -10.77
N PRO A 75 -11.55 -5.13 -11.49
CA PRO A 75 -11.84 -4.95 -12.90
C PRO A 75 -12.86 -3.84 -13.15
N ASP A 76 -12.73 -3.17 -14.30
CA ASP A 76 -13.74 -2.22 -14.77
C ASP A 76 -14.93 -2.93 -15.45
N VAL A 77 -15.93 -2.15 -15.89
CA VAL A 77 -17.15 -2.69 -16.53
C VAL A 77 -16.84 -3.41 -17.84
N GLN A 78 -15.83 -2.97 -18.60
CA GLN A 78 -15.46 -3.62 -19.87
C GLN A 78 -14.74 -4.93 -19.61
N GLU A 79 -13.86 -4.97 -18.60
CA GLU A 79 -13.17 -6.18 -18.16
C GLU A 79 -14.16 -7.21 -17.59
N LEU A 80 -15.16 -6.78 -16.81
CA LEU A 80 -16.18 -7.67 -16.25
C LEU A 80 -16.94 -8.46 -17.33
N ALA A 81 -17.15 -7.87 -18.51
CA ALA A 81 -17.80 -8.55 -19.64
C ALA A 81 -16.97 -9.71 -20.23
N LEU A 82 -15.67 -9.77 -19.94
CA LEU A 82 -14.75 -10.79 -20.45
C LEU A 82 -14.65 -12.02 -19.53
N PHE A 83 -15.16 -11.94 -18.30
CA PHE A 83 -15.14 -13.06 -17.37
C PHE A 83 -16.17 -14.12 -17.75
N LYS A 84 -15.86 -15.37 -17.42
CA LYS A 84 -16.87 -16.44 -17.41
C LYS A 84 -17.75 -16.31 -16.15
N PRO A 85 -19.07 -16.49 -16.25
CA PRO A 85 -19.91 -16.64 -15.07
C PRO A 85 -19.39 -17.77 -14.17
N GLY A 86 -19.31 -17.54 -12.86
CA GLY A 86 -18.76 -18.49 -11.89
C GLY A 86 -17.22 -18.47 -11.78
N ALA A 87 -16.51 -17.67 -12.57
CA ALA A 87 -15.06 -17.52 -12.43
C ALA A 87 -14.67 -16.97 -11.05
N VAL A 88 -13.50 -17.38 -10.59
CA VAL A 88 -12.89 -16.89 -9.35
C VAL A 88 -12.02 -15.69 -9.68
N LEU A 89 -12.11 -14.63 -8.89
CA LEU A 89 -11.27 -13.43 -8.98
C LEU A 89 -10.53 -13.24 -7.65
N ALA A 90 -9.21 -13.12 -7.69
CA ALA A 90 -8.40 -12.71 -6.54
C ALA A 90 -7.61 -11.45 -6.87
N GLY A 91 -7.71 -10.42 -6.02
CA GLY A 91 -7.05 -9.14 -6.25
C GLY A 91 -7.13 -8.18 -5.06
N MET A 92 -6.67 -6.94 -5.24
CA MET A 92 -7.04 -5.83 -4.36
C MET A 92 -8.32 -5.19 -4.89
N LEU A 93 -9.47 -5.60 -4.33
CA LEU A 93 -10.79 -5.32 -4.88
C LEU A 93 -11.54 -4.18 -4.17
N ASN A 94 -10.86 -3.46 -3.27
CA ASN A 94 -11.42 -2.43 -2.42
C ASN A 94 -12.68 -2.90 -1.65
N PRO A 95 -12.50 -3.55 -0.49
CA PRO A 95 -13.61 -4.09 0.29
C PRO A 95 -14.60 -3.06 0.86
N PHE A 96 -14.41 -1.76 0.60
CA PHE A 96 -15.29 -0.67 1.03
C PHE A 96 -16.09 -0.04 -0.12
N ASP A 97 -15.82 -0.43 -1.38
CA ASP A 97 -16.58 0.03 -2.56
C ASP A 97 -17.80 -0.86 -2.80
N ARG A 98 -18.92 -0.55 -2.13
CA ARG A 98 -20.17 -1.35 -2.26
C ARG A 98 -20.63 -1.48 -3.70
N ASP A 99 -20.56 -0.41 -4.48
CA ASP A 99 -21.01 -0.43 -5.88
C ASP A 99 -20.07 -1.30 -6.73
N GLY A 100 -18.76 -1.24 -6.48
CA GLY A 100 -17.77 -2.15 -7.05
C GLY A 100 -18.06 -3.60 -6.73
N LEU A 101 -18.27 -3.93 -5.46
CA LEU A 101 -18.59 -5.28 -5.02
C LEU A 101 -19.91 -5.79 -5.62
N GLN A 102 -20.92 -4.93 -5.74
CA GLN A 102 -22.18 -5.26 -6.40
C GLN A 102 -21.96 -5.62 -7.87
N ARG A 103 -21.12 -4.89 -8.61
CA ARG A 103 -20.77 -5.24 -9.99
C ARG A 103 -20.10 -6.61 -10.10
N LEU A 104 -19.24 -6.98 -9.13
CA LEU A 104 -18.62 -8.32 -9.10
C LEU A 104 -19.67 -9.41 -8.86
N ALA A 105 -20.62 -9.17 -7.95
CA ALA A 105 -21.72 -10.07 -7.66
C ALA A 105 -22.64 -10.22 -8.88
N ASP A 106 -23.04 -9.13 -9.54
CA ASP A 106 -23.90 -9.15 -10.73
C ASP A 106 -23.26 -9.93 -11.89
N ALA A 107 -21.92 -9.87 -12.01
CA ALA A 107 -21.14 -10.68 -12.95
C ALA A 107 -21.00 -12.17 -12.55
N ARG A 108 -21.61 -12.56 -11.42
CA ARG A 108 -21.57 -13.92 -10.84
C ARG A 108 -20.15 -14.43 -10.58
N LEU A 109 -19.26 -13.53 -10.15
CA LEU A 109 -17.90 -13.92 -9.74
C LEU A 109 -17.88 -14.44 -8.31
N THR A 110 -16.93 -15.34 -8.03
CA THR A 110 -16.47 -15.62 -6.68
C THR A 110 -15.24 -14.76 -6.42
N ALA A 111 -15.38 -13.67 -5.67
CA ALA A 111 -14.37 -12.63 -5.58
C ALA A 111 -13.73 -12.54 -4.19
N PHE A 112 -12.40 -12.50 -4.16
CA PHE A 112 -11.59 -12.37 -2.97
C PHE A 112 -10.83 -11.03 -2.95
N ALA A 113 -11.17 -10.17 -2.00
CA ALA A 113 -10.47 -8.93 -1.74
C ALA A 113 -9.36 -9.19 -0.69
N LEU A 114 -8.11 -9.28 -1.12
CA LEU A 114 -7.01 -9.62 -0.20
C LEU A 114 -6.74 -8.54 0.84
N GLU A 115 -7.21 -7.31 0.65
CA GLU A 115 -7.13 -6.25 1.66
C GLU A 115 -7.97 -6.55 2.91
N ALA A 116 -8.91 -7.49 2.79
CA ALA A 116 -9.76 -7.93 3.88
C ALA A 116 -9.16 -9.06 4.73
N ALA A 117 -7.98 -9.58 4.37
CA ALA A 117 -7.30 -10.60 5.14
C ALA A 117 -7.12 -10.14 6.60
N PRO A 118 -7.42 -11.01 7.59
CA PRO A 118 -7.29 -10.64 8.99
C PRO A 118 -5.81 -10.47 9.35
N ARG A 119 -5.51 -9.58 10.30
CA ARG A 119 -4.13 -9.35 10.77
C ARG A 119 -3.74 -10.36 11.84
N THR A 120 -3.58 -11.63 11.44
CA THR A 120 -3.14 -12.73 12.29
C THR A 120 -1.77 -13.24 11.85
N THR A 121 -1.07 -13.97 12.73
CA THR A 121 0.22 -14.59 12.39
C THR A 121 0.12 -15.51 11.17
N ARG A 122 -1.00 -16.23 11.02
CA ARG A 122 -1.26 -17.14 9.90
C ARG A 122 -1.40 -16.41 8.56
N ALA A 123 -2.00 -15.21 8.57
CA ALA A 123 -2.26 -14.41 7.37
C ALA A 123 -1.12 -13.45 7.00
N GLN A 124 -0.04 -13.36 7.79
CA GLN A 124 1.02 -12.37 7.58
C GLN A 124 1.67 -12.46 6.20
N SER A 125 1.87 -13.67 5.67
CA SER A 125 2.53 -13.87 4.36
C SER A 125 1.64 -13.54 3.16
N MET A 126 0.33 -13.39 3.37
CA MET A 126 -0.64 -12.98 2.34
C MET A 126 -1.14 -11.54 2.53
N ASP A 127 -0.59 -10.79 3.50
CA ASP A 127 -0.95 -9.39 3.72
C ASP A 127 -0.40 -8.49 2.60
N VAL A 128 -1.26 -8.27 1.61
CA VAL A 128 -0.99 -7.39 0.46
C VAL A 128 -0.85 -5.93 0.89
N LEU A 129 -1.55 -5.48 1.93
CA LEU A 129 -1.46 -4.08 2.37
C LEU A 129 -0.09 -3.81 2.97
N SER A 130 0.42 -4.73 3.79
CA SER A 130 1.75 -4.60 4.39
C SER A 130 2.86 -4.63 3.34
N SER A 131 2.80 -5.53 2.34
CA SER A 131 3.83 -5.59 1.30
C SER A 131 3.88 -4.31 0.46
N GLN A 132 2.72 -3.80 0.05
CA GLN A 132 2.64 -2.58 -0.75
C GLN A 132 2.94 -1.32 0.09
N ALA A 133 2.50 -1.26 1.34
CA ALA A 133 2.80 -0.14 2.24
C ALA A 133 4.30 -0.02 2.53
N ASN A 134 5.01 -1.14 2.67
CA ASN A 134 6.47 -1.12 2.83
C ASN A 134 7.12 -0.40 1.63
N LEU A 135 6.83 -0.85 0.40
CA LEU A 135 7.35 -0.24 -0.81
C LEU A 135 6.95 1.23 -0.98
N ALA A 136 5.73 1.60 -0.59
CA ALA A 136 5.28 2.98 -0.59
C ALA A 136 6.11 3.86 0.34
N GLY A 137 6.45 3.39 1.54
CA GLY A 137 7.32 4.10 2.48
C GLY A 137 8.73 4.32 1.95
N TYR A 138 9.31 3.31 1.29
CA TYR A 138 10.59 3.45 0.59
C TYR A 138 10.50 4.50 -0.53
N LYS A 139 9.51 4.36 -1.42
CA LYS A 139 9.38 5.24 -2.58
C LYS A 139 9.07 6.68 -2.19
N ALA A 140 8.31 6.90 -1.12
CA ALA A 140 8.02 8.23 -0.61
C ALA A 140 9.30 8.99 -0.26
N VAL A 141 10.26 8.33 0.40
CA VAL A 141 11.55 8.94 0.72
C VAL A 141 12.39 9.19 -0.54
N MET A 142 12.34 8.29 -1.52
CA MET A 142 13.03 8.51 -2.79
C MET A 142 12.47 9.71 -3.57
N LEU A 143 11.15 9.89 -3.58
CA LEU A 143 10.52 11.08 -4.17
C LEU A 143 10.85 12.35 -3.37
N ALA A 144 10.87 12.26 -2.04
CA ALA A 144 11.31 13.36 -1.21
C ALA A 144 12.75 13.79 -1.57
N ALA A 145 13.67 12.82 -1.70
CA ALA A 145 15.05 13.08 -2.10
C ALA A 145 15.18 13.63 -3.53
N PHE A 146 14.33 13.17 -4.46
CA PHE A 146 14.29 13.69 -5.83
C PHE A 146 13.86 15.16 -5.88
N HIS A 147 12.83 15.54 -5.10
CA HIS A 147 12.32 16.91 -5.09
C HIS A 147 13.09 17.85 -4.16
N TYR A 148 13.78 17.31 -3.15
CA TYR A 148 14.55 18.11 -2.18
C TYR A 148 15.87 18.55 -2.79
N GLN A 149 16.09 19.86 -2.84
CA GLN A 149 17.24 20.47 -3.53
C GLN A 149 18.52 20.53 -2.69
N ARG A 150 18.59 19.75 -1.61
CA ARG A 150 19.78 19.63 -0.76
C ARG A 150 20.01 18.16 -0.43
N LEU A 151 21.15 17.88 0.18
CA LEU A 151 21.54 16.52 0.52
C LEU A 151 20.83 16.03 1.79
N PHE A 152 20.54 14.74 1.83
CA PHE A 152 20.06 14.05 3.04
C PHE A 152 21.15 13.86 4.10
N PRO A 153 22.37 13.36 3.77
CA PRO A 153 23.39 13.13 4.77
C PRO A 153 24.11 14.42 5.19
N MET A 154 24.71 14.40 6.37
CA MET A 154 25.75 15.38 6.72
C MET A 154 27.00 15.08 5.90
N LEU A 155 27.58 16.09 5.25
CA LEU A 155 28.87 16.00 4.59
C LEU A 155 29.81 17.07 5.11
N MET A 156 31.03 16.67 5.44
CA MET A 156 32.14 17.59 5.70
C MET A 156 32.98 17.69 4.43
N THR A 157 33.08 18.90 3.86
CA THR A 157 33.82 19.16 2.62
C THR A 157 34.90 20.21 2.87
N ALA A 158 35.83 20.37 1.93
CA ALA A 158 36.82 21.44 1.99
C ALA A 158 36.19 22.85 2.03
N ALA A 159 34.98 23.02 1.48
CA ALA A 159 34.26 24.30 1.45
C ALA A 159 33.34 24.51 2.67
N GLY A 160 33.32 23.57 3.62
CA GLY A 160 32.49 23.63 4.83
C GLY A 160 31.54 22.43 4.99
N THR A 161 30.65 22.53 5.97
CA THR A 161 29.77 21.44 6.40
C THR A 161 28.35 21.63 5.89
N ILE A 162 27.84 20.61 5.20
CA ILE A 162 26.42 20.48 4.85
C ILE A 162 25.74 19.71 5.98
N LYS A 163 24.70 20.29 6.58
CA LYS A 163 23.91 19.63 7.63
C LYS A 163 23.03 18.53 7.04
N ALA A 164 22.83 17.45 7.79
CA ALA A 164 21.87 16.41 7.44
C ALA A 164 20.44 16.99 7.37
N ALA A 165 19.64 16.47 6.44
CA ALA A 165 18.23 16.79 6.34
C ALA A 165 17.47 16.33 7.58
N ARG A 166 16.53 17.16 8.03
CA ARG A 166 15.58 16.80 9.09
C ARG A 166 14.31 16.26 8.46
N VAL A 167 14.04 14.98 8.73
CA VAL A 167 12.85 14.27 8.23
C VAL A 167 11.87 14.07 9.38
N VAL A 168 10.61 14.46 9.19
CA VAL A 168 9.53 14.17 10.13
C VAL A 168 8.59 13.14 9.50
N VAL A 169 8.32 12.04 10.19
CA VAL A 169 7.37 11.01 9.74
C VAL A 169 6.14 11.01 10.65
N LEU A 170 4.96 11.25 10.08
CA LEU A 170 3.69 11.30 10.80
C LEU A 170 2.83 10.09 10.45
N GLY A 171 2.64 9.20 11.42
CA GLY A 171 2.11 7.85 11.22
C GLY A 171 3.24 6.85 11.06
N VAL A 172 3.29 5.85 11.95
CA VAL A 172 4.34 4.83 12.02
C VAL A 172 3.70 3.44 11.90
N GLY A 173 2.91 3.27 10.84
CA GLY A 173 2.55 1.95 10.32
C GLY A 173 3.70 1.34 9.51
N VAL A 174 3.41 0.33 8.69
CA VAL A 174 4.43 -0.32 7.85
C VAL A 174 5.12 0.68 6.90
N ALA A 175 4.36 1.58 6.27
CA ALA A 175 4.92 2.62 5.40
C ALA A 175 5.80 3.61 6.17
N GLY A 176 5.35 4.06 7.34
CA GLY A 176 6.11 4.99 8.19
C GLY A 176 7.43 4.39 8.68
N LEU A 177 7.42 3.13 9.15
CA LEU A 177 8.64 2.42 9.55
C LEU A 177 9.62 2.28 8.38
N GLN A 178 9.13 1.93 7.18
CA GLN A 178 10.01 1.85 6.02
C GLN A 178 10.54 3.23 5.59
N ALA A 179 9.73 4.29 5.70
CA ALA A 179 10.19 5.66 5.45
C ALA A 179 11.29 6.07 6.44
N ILE A 180 11.14 5.76 7.73
CA ILE A 180 12.17 5.99 8.75
C ILE A 180 13.46 5.25 8.38
N ALA A 181 13.37 3.94 8.10
CA ALA A 181 14.53 3.12 7.75
C ALA A 181 15.24 3.63 6.49
N THR A 182 14.48 4.05 5.47
CA THR A 182 15.02 4.56 4.21
C THR A 182 15.70 5.91 4.42
N ALA A 183 15.04 6.85 5.12
CA ALA A 183 15.62 8.16 5.44
C ALA A 183 16.89 8.03 6.29
N LYS A 184 16.92 7.07 7.22
CA LYS A 184 18.11 6.74 8.02
C LYS A 184 19.26 6.26 7.15
N ARG A 185 19.00 5.38 6.18
CA ARG A 185 20.01 4.89 5.20
C ARG A 185 20.55 6.03 4.33
N LEU A 186 19.74 7.04 4.03
CA LEU A 186 20.19 8.26 3.33
C LEU A 186 20.95 9.25 4.25
N GLY A 187 21.11 8.95 5.54
CA GLY A 187 21.89 9.76 6.48
C GLY A 187 21.13 10.95 7.08
N ALA A 188 19.80 10.97 6.99
CA ALA A 188 18.98 12.02 7.59
C ALA A 188 18.90 11.90 9.13
N VAL A 189 18.50 13.00 9.78
CA VAL A 189 18.03 12.99 11.17
C VAL A 189 16.52 12.89 11.16
N ILE A 190 15.97 11.89 11.84
CA ILE A 190 14.56 11.55 11.75
C ILE A 190 13.87 11.74 13.10
N GLU A 191 12.72 12.42 13.08
CA GLU A 191 11.77 12.48 14.19
C GLU A 191 10.44 11.88 13.71
N ALA A 192 9.72 11.13 14.55
CA ALA A 192 8.47 10.49 14.14
C ALA A 192 7.40 10.57 15.22
N SER A 193 6.12 10.67 14.80
CA SER A 193 4.96 10.66 15.70
C SER A 193 3.95 9.61 15.25
N ASP A 194 3.40 8.88 16.21
CA ASP A 194 2.24 8.03 16.06
C ASP A 194 1.40 8.17 17.33
N VAL A 195 0.12 7.85 17.26
CA VAL A 195 -0.78 7.90 18.41
C VAL A 195 -0.62 6.66 19.30
N ARG A 196 -0.10 5.55 18.77
CA ARG A 196 0.09 4.30 19.49
C ARG A 196 1.41 4.33 20.27
N PRO A 197 1.42 4.05 21.59
CA PRO A 197 2.65 4.02 22.36
C PRO A 197 3.57 2.84 21.97
N SER A 198 2.99 1.72 21.52
CA SER A 198 3.73 0.49 21.18
C SER A 198 4.71 0.63 20.02
N VAL A 199 4.56 1.67 19.18
CA VAL A 199 5.49 1.91 18.06
C VAL A 199 6.74 2.67 18.47
N LYS A 200 6.80 3.24 19.68
CA LYS A 200 7.94 4.06 20.14
C LYS A 200 9.25 3.27 20.07
N GLU A 201 9.27 2.07 20.64
CA GLU A 201 10.45 1.20 20.61
C GLU A 201 10.86 0.83 19.18
N GLN A 202 9.88 0.64 18.28
CA GLN A 202 10.16 0.36 16.86
C GLN A 202 10.83 1.55 16.18
N VAL A 203 10.34 2.77 16.41
CA VAL A 203 10.94 4.02 15.90
C VAL A 203 12.38 4.17 16.39
N GLU A 204 12.59 3.99 17.70
CA GLU A 204 13.90 4.15 18.33
C GLU A 204 14.89 3.09 17.87
N SER A 205 14.44 1.85 17.66
CA SER A 205 15.28 0.76 17.12
C SER A 205 15.80 1.03 15.70
N LEU A 206 15.07 1.83 14.92
CA LEU A 206 15.48 2.30 13.59
C LEU A 206 16.37 3.56 13.64
N GLY A 207 16.71 4.05 14.84
CA GLY A 207 17.60 5.18 15.05
C GLY A 207 16.96 6.55 14.76
N ALA A 208 15.64 6.64 14.88
CA ALA A 208 14.85 7.86 14.86
C ALA A 208 14.41 8.26 16.28
N LYS A 209 14.07 9.54 16.46
CA LYS A 209 13.55 10.05 17.74
C LYS A 209 12.03 10.08 17.73
N PHE A 210 11.40 9.51 18.75
CA PHE A 210 9.95 9.61 18.92
C PHE A 210 9.56 11.02 19.41
N ILE A 211 8.49 11.58 18.85
CA ILE A 211 7.88 12.84 19.28
C ILE A 211 6.90 12.49 20.40
N ASP A 212 7.39 12.54 21.64
CA ASP A 212 6.62 12.23 22.83
C ASP A 212 5.54 13.28 23.11
N VAL A 213 4.31 12.81 23.33
CA VAL A 213 3.16 13.61 23.79
C VAL A 213 2.60 12.92 25.03
N PRO A 214 2.61 13.56 26.21
CA PRO A 214 2.19 12.91 27.44
C PRO A 214 0.69 12.56 27.43
N PHE A 215 0.38 11.36 27.93
CA PHE A 215 -0.97 10.92 28.23
C PHE A 215 -1.34 11.33 29.66
N GLU A 216 -2.28 12.26 29.78
CA GLU A 216 -2.67 12.87 31.05
C GLU A 216 -3.87 12.17 31.69
N THR A 217 -4.70 11.47 30.90
CA THR A 217 -5.89 10.77 31.41
C THR A 217 -5.88 9.27 31.11
N PRO A 218 -6.60 8.44 31.90
CA PRO A 218 -6.78 7.01 31.59
C PRO A 218 -7.47 6.77 30.24
N GLU A 219 -8.45 7.62 29.88
CA GLU A 219 -9.16 7.56 28.60
C GLU A 219 -8.21 7.72 27.40
N GLU A 220 -7.27 8.67 27.49
CA GLU A 220 -6.26 8.85 26.44
C GLU A 220 -5.36 7.62 26.29
N ARG A 221 -5.02 6.94 27.40
CA ARG A 221 -4.21 5.71 27.36
C ARG A 221 -4.96 4.55 26.71
N GLU A 222 -6.22 4.36 27.08
CA GLU A 222 -7.07 3.31 26.51
C GLU A 222 -7.32 3.53 25.01
N ALA A 223 -7.58 4.78 24.59
CA ALA A 223 -7.77 5.12 23.18
C ALA A 223 -6.53 4.80 22.33
N ALA A 224 -5.33 4.97 22.90
CA ALA A 224 -4.06 4.78 22.22
C ALA A 224 -3.67 3.31 22.00
N GLU A 225 -4.18 2.37 22.82
CA GLU A 225 -3.96 0.94 22.63
C GLU A 225 -4.66 0.39 21.38
N GLY A 226 -5.89 0.85 21.11
CA GLY A 226 -6.61 0.51 19.88
C GLY A 226 -7.05 -0.96 19.77
N VAL A 227 -7.42 -1.40 18.56
CA VAL A 227 -7.78 -2.80 18.24
C VAL A 227 -7.18 -3.19 16.88
N GLY A 228 -6.60 -4.39 16.76
CA GLY A 228 -6.08 -4.91 15.48
C GLY A 228 -4.91 -4.11 14.89
N GLY A 229 -4.14 -3.43 15.75
CA GLY A 229 -3.02 -2.57 15.35
C GLY A 229 -3.42 -1.19 14.82
N TYR A 230 -4.71 -0.86 14.77
CA TYR A 230 -5.20 0.50 14.49
C TYR A 230 -5.59 1.20 15.78
N ALA A 231 -5.22 2.48 15.90
CA ALA A 231 -5.63 3.31 17.02
C ALA A 231 -7.12 3.66 16.94
N ARG A 232 -7.77 3.83 18.10
CA ARG A 232 -9.07 4.50 18.16
C ARG A 232 -8.88 6.01 17.94
N PRO A 233 -9.93 6.75 17.56
CA PRO A 233 -9.88 8.21 17.57
C PRO A 233 -9.44 8.72 18.96
N MET A 234 -8.38 9.52 18.99
CA MET A 234 -7.85 10.08 20.23
C MET A 234 -8.72 11.23 20.75
N PRO A 235 -8.80 11.46 22.08
CA PRO A 235 -9.52 12.60 22.64
C PRO A 235 -8.99 13.95 22.12
N PRO A 236 -9.87 14.96 21.94
CA PRO A 236 -9.47 16.28 21.44
C PRO A 236 -8.37 16.97 22.25
N SER A 237 -8.34 16.78 23.58
CA SER A 237 -7.31 17.31 24.48
C SER A 237 -5.92 16.83 24.11
N TRP A 238 -5.78 15.52 23.86
CA TRP A 238 -4.52 14.92 23.48
C TRP A 238 -4.11 15.33 22.06
N LEU A 239 -5.06 15.34 21.11
CA LEU A 239 -4.81 15.79 19.74
C LEU A 239 -4.31 17.24 19.69
N ALA A 240 -4.85 18.13 20.52
CA ALA A 240 -4.37 19.51 20.61
C ALA A 240 -2.90 19.58 21.09
N ARG A 241 -2.53 18.81 22.12
CA ARG A 241 -1.13 18.73 22.58
C ARG A 241 -0.22 18.13 21.52
N GLN A 242 -0.66 17.07 20.84
CA GLN A 242 0.10 16.46 19.75
C GLN A 242 0.33 17.45 18.61
N GLN A 243 -0.71 18.16 18.18
CA GLN A 243 -0.60 19.16 17.11
C GLN A 243 0.42 20.25 17.45
N LEU A 244 0.49 20.71 18.70
CA LEU A 244 1.49 21.68 19.14
C LEU A 244 2.93 21.14 19.02
N GLU A 245 3.18 19.92 19.47
CA GLU A 245 4.52 19.32 19.36
C GLU A 245 4.89 19.01 17.90
N VAL A 246 3.95 18.47 17.12
CA VAL A 246 4.14 18.20 15.68
C VAL A 246 4.41 19.50 14.92
N ALA A 247 3.68 20.58 15.18
CA ALA A 247 3.89 21.88 14.52
C ALA A 247 5.33 22.39 14.69
N LYS A 248 5.90 22.27 15.91
CA LYS A 248 7.29 22.66 16.19
C LYS A 248 8.29 21.86 15.36
N ARG A 249 8.04 20.56 15.16
CA ARG A 249 8.94 19.68 14.38
C ARG A 249 8.78 19.90 12.89
N VAL A 250 7.55 20.04 12.40
CA VAL A 250 7.26 20.32 10.99
C VAL A 250 7.89 21.64 10.55
N ALA A 251 7.80 22.71 11.35
CA ALA A 251 8.45 23.99 11.05
C ALA A 251 9.99 23.89 10.90
N GLN A 252 10.62 22.97 11.64
CA GLN A 252 12.07 22.72 11.58
C GLN A 252 12.48 21.74 10.47
N ALA A 253 11.52 20.95 9.98
CA ALA A 253 11.74 19.87 9.03
C ALA A 253 12.10 20.40 7.64
N ASP A 254 12.98 19.65 6.99
CA ASP A 254 13.29 19.84 5.57
C ASP A 254 12.40 18.91 4.72
N VAL A 255 12.02 17.76 5.27
CA VAL A 255 11.11 16.79 4.65
C VAL A 255 10.06 16.33 5.67
N VAL A 256 8.80 16.23 5.24
CA VAL A 256 7.73 15.57 6.00
C VAL A 256 7.15 14.42 5.17
N VAL A 257 6.97 13.25 5.78
CA VAL A 257 6.26 12.12 5.17
C VAL A 257 5.05 11.81 6.03
N THR A 258 3.85 11.86 5.45
CA THR A 258 2.60 11.56 6.16
C THR A 258 2.00 10.24 5.67
N THR A 259 1.59 9.38 6.60
CA THR A 259 1.14 8.01 6.28
C THR A 259 -0.14 7.59 6.99
N ALA A 260 -0.86 8.50 7.66
CA ALA A 260 -2.03 8.13 8.42
C ALA A 260 -3.21 7.87 7.49
N LEU A 261 -3.61 6.61 7.40
CA LEU A 261 -4.72 6.16 6.57
C LEU A 261 -5.51 5.10 7.32
N ILE A 262 -6.82 5.31 7.40
CA ILE A 262 -7.77 4.33 7.94
C ILE A 262 -8.63 3.86 6.77
N PRO A 263 -8.62 2.55 6.44
CA PRO A 263 -9.43 2.04 5.34
C PRO A 263 -10.91 2.42 5.46
N GLY A 264 -11.51 2.84 4.34
CA GLY A 264 -12.92 3.25 4.29
C GLY A 264 -13.22 4.63 4.91
N ARG A 265 -12.21 5.40 5.33
CA ARG A 265 -12.39 6.76 5.87
C ARG A 265 -11.51 7.78 5.14
N PRO A 266 -11.90 9.07 5.11
CA PRO A 266 -11.01 10.14 4.71
C PRO A 266 -9.75 10.16 5.56
N ALA A 267 -8.62 10.54 4.94
CA ALA A 267 -7.37 10.74 5.65
C ALA A 267 -7.51 11.89 6.67
N PRO A 268 -7.01 11.73 7.91
CA PRO A 268 -7.04 12.82 8.89
C PRO A 268 -6.03 13.90 8.52
N VAL A 269 -6.35 15.17 8.79
CA VAL A 269 -5.41 16.28 8.63
C VAL A 269 -4.35 16.19 9.74
N LEU A 270 -3.09 16.03 9.35
CA LEU A 270 -1.93 16.01 10.25
C LEU A 270 -1.01 17.21 10.06
N VAL A 271 -0.96 17.77 8.86
CA VAL A 271 -0.16 18.95 8.53
C VAL A 271 -1.12 20.03 8.05
N THR A 272 -1.31 21.08 8.84
CA THR A 272 -2.20 22.19 8.46
C THR A 272 -1.50 23.14 7.49
N GLU A 273 -2.27 24.00 6.81
CA GLU A 273 -1.69 25.03 5.94
C GLU A 273 -0.74 25.97 6.70
N GLU A 274 -1.03 26.31 7.95
CA GLU A 274 -0.16 27.13 8.81
C GLU A 274 1.17 26.42 9.06
N MET A 275 1.16 25.10 9.29
CA MET A 275 2.39 24.32 9.43
C MET A 275 3.20 24.35 8.15
N VAL A 276 2.56 24.23 6.97
CA VAL A 276 3.25 24.34 5.66
C VAL A 276 3.89 25.72 5.49
N ARG A 277 3.17 26.80 5.83
CA ARG A 277 3.70 28.18 5.77
C ARG A 277 4.90 28.41 6.70
N ALA A 278 4.95 27.69 7.83
CA ALA A 278 6.04 27.78 8.80
C ALA A 278 7.28 26.98 8.40
N MET A 279 7.19 26.11 7.39
CA MET A 279 8.35 25.36 6.88
C MET A 279 9.32 26.27 6.12
N LYS A 280 10.57 25.82 5.99
CA LYS A 280 11.57 26.49 5.18
C LYS A 280 11.20 26.38 3.69
N PRO A 281 11.41 27.45 2.88
CA PRO A 281 11.31 27.33 1.44
C PRO A 281 12.27 26.25 0.90
N GLY A 282 11.79 25.45 -0.04
CA GLY A 282 12.50 24.30 -0.59
C GLY A 282 12.30 22.99 0.18
N SER A 283 11.58 23.00 1.31
CA SER A 283 11.15 21.79 1.98
C SER A 283 10.18 20.96 1.12
N VAL A 284 10.06 19.68 1.44
CA VAL A 284 9.19 18.73 0.71
C VAL A 284 8.23 18.04 1.67
N ILE A 285 6.96 17.89 1.26
CA ILE A 285 5.98 17.03 1.91
C ILE A 285 5.63 15.91 0.93
N VAL A 286 5.71 14.66 1.36
CA VAL A 286 5.20 13.51 0.61
C VAL A 286 4.02 12.91 1.37
N ASP A 287 2.84 13.00 0.75
CA ASP A 287 1.59 12.61 1.38
C ASP A 287 1.11 11.27 0.84
N ILE A 288 1.47 10.19 1.54
CA ILE A 288 1.11 8.82 1.15
C ILE A 288 -0.41 8.61 1.19
N ALA A 289 -1.13 9.40 1.99
CA ALA A 289 -2.58 9.31 2.13
C ALA A 289 -3.36 10.10 1.06
N ALA A 290 -2.68 10.66 0.05
CA ALA A 290 -3.30 11.39 -1.06
C ALA A 290 -4.49 10.68 -1.73
N PRO A 291 -4.50 9.34 -1.94
CA PRO A 291 -5.66 8.63 -2.50
C PRO A 291 -6.96 8.79 -1.70
N ALA A 292 -6.88 9.09 -0.40
CA ALA A 292 -8.03 9.25 0.49
C ALA A 292 -8.21 10.70 0.96
N GLY A 293 -7.73 11.67 0.18
CA GLY A 293 -7.83 13.10 0.47
C GLY A 293 -6.56 13.75 1.02
N GLY A 294 -5.58 12.96 1.47
CA GLY A 294 -4.30 13.45 1.99
C GLY A 294 -4.34 13.85 3.46
N ASN A 295 -3.18 13.75 4.12
CA ASN A 295 -2.99 14.28 5.48
C ASN A 295 -2.64 15.79 5.50
N CYS A 296 -2.40 16.39 4.34
CA CYS A 296 -2.23 17.83 4.17
C CYS A 296 -3.30 18.38 3.23
N PRO A 297 -4.09 19.41 3.64
CA PRO A 297 -5.19 19.95 2.83
C PRO A 297 -4.72 20.67 1.56
N LEU A 298 -3.41 20.96 1.45
CA LEU A 298 -2.80 21.54 0.25
C LEU A 298 -2.32 20.48 -0.75
N THR A 299 -2.41 19.19 -0.41
CA THR A 299 -2.08 18.08 -1.31
C THR A 299 -3.11 18.01 -2.43
N GLU A 300 -2.63 17.92 -3.68
CA GLU A 300 -3.46 17.65 -4.84
C GLU A 300 -3.20 16.19 -5.28
N PRO A 301 -4.17 15.25 -5.13
CA PRO A 301 -3.96 13.86 -5.49
C PRO A 301 -3.53 13.67 -6.95
N GLY A 302 -2.52 12.82 -7.16
CA GLY A 302 -1.91 12.54 -8.45
C GLY A 302 -0.98 13.65 -8.97
N ARG A 303 -0.69 14.68 -8.16
CA ARG A 303 0.10 15.84 -8.59
C ARG A 303 1.22 16.17 -7.62
N THR A 304 2.27 16.75 -8.17
CA THR A 304 3.29 17.46 -7.39
C THR A 304 3.11 18.96 -7.59
N VAL A 305 2.85 19.69 -6.51
CA VAL A 305 2.57 21.12 -6.54
C VAL A 305 3.48 21.88 -5.58
N ARG A 306 3.62 23.19 -5.79
CA ARG A 306 4.36 24.06 -4.88
C ARG A 306 3.42 25.07 -4.26
N LYS A 307 3.39 25.12 -2.92
CA LYS A 307 2.57 26.06 -2.14
C LYS A 307 3.45 26.63 -1.03
N HIS A 308 3.40 27.94 -0.80
CA HIS A 308 4.16 28.62 0.27
C HIS A 308 5.68 28.34 0.25
N GLY A 309 6.23 28.08 -0.94
CA GLY A 309 7.64 27.72 -1.10
C GLY A 309 8.00 26.26 -0.83
N VAL A 310 7.05 25.44 -0.39
CA VAL A 310 7.18 23.99 -0.10
C VAL A 310 6.65 23.18 -1.28
N THR A 311 7.33 22.09 -1.62
CA THR A 311 6.87 21.11 -2.64
C THR A 311 6.02 20.05 -1.96
N LEU A 312 4.80 19.81 -2.46
CA LEU A 312 3.89 18.78 -1.97
C LEU A 312 3.72 17.71 -3.05
N VAL A 313 4.04 16.46 -2.71
CA VAL A 313 3.96 15.29 -3.58
C VAL A 313 2.74 14.48 -3.16
N GLY A 314 1.70 14.49 -3.99
CA GLY A 314 0.44 13.78 -3.77
C GLY A 314 0.30 12.51 -4.62
N GLU A 315 1.39 11.75 -4.83
CA GLU A 315 1.35 10.52 -5.63
C GLU A 315 0.34 9.51 -5.07
N THR A 316 -0.51 8.95 -5.94
CA THR A 316 -1.62 8.08 -5.53
C THR A 316 -1.33 6.59 -5.70
N ASN A 317 -0.25 6.23 -6.41
CA ASN A 317 0.13 4.83 -6.59
C ASN A 317 1.64 4.61 -6.42
N LEU A 318 2.17 4.94 -5.23
CA LEU A 318 3.60 4.79 -4.92
C LEU A 318 4.18 3.39 -5.20
N PRO A 319 3.49 2.26 -4.90
CA PRO A 319 4.02 0.93 -5.23
C PRO A 319 4.21 0.70 -6.73
N SER A 320 3.39 1.33 -7.58
CA SER A 320 3.51 1.25 -9.04
C SER A 320 4.82 1.87 -9.55
N LEU A 321 5.38 2.85 -8.83
CA LEU A 321 6.66 3.45 -9.19
C LEU A 321 7.89 2.58 -8.86
N VAL A 322 7.65 1.38 -8.33
CA VAL A 322 8.62 0.29 -8.11
C VAL A 322 7.98 -1.05 -8.51
N ALA A 323 7.32 -1.05 -9.66
CA ALA A 323 6.44 -2.13 -10.11
C ALA A 323 7.07 -3.53 -10.12
N ALA A 324 8.36 -3.66 -10.45
CA ALA A 324 9.05 -4.95 -10.45
C ALA A 324 9.02 -5.62 -9.06
N ASP A 325 9.50 -4.93 -8.02
CA ASP A 325 9.49 -5.44 -6.65
C ASP A 325 8.07 -5.54 -6.09
N ALA A 326 7.21 -4.57 -6.42
CA ALA A 326 5.83 -4.56 -5.99
C ALA A 326 5.03 -5.76 -6.52
N SER A 327 5.21 -6.09 -7.80
CA SER A 327 4.59 -7.26 -8.44
C SER A 327 5.15 -8.56 -7.86
N ALA A 328 6.46 -8.63 -7.61
CA ALA A 328 7.07 -9.82 -7.01
C ALA A 328 6.53 -10.12 -5.61
N LEU A 329 6.43 -9.11 -4.74
CA LEU A 329 5.85 -9.29 -3.40
C LEU A 329 4.35 -9.59 -3.47
N TYR A 330 3.61 -8.84 -4.28
CA TYR A 330 2.17 -9.02 -4.44
C TYR A 330 1.81 -10.41 -4.97
N ALA A 331 2.52 -10.88 -5.99
CA ALA A 331 2.33 -12.21 -6.57
C ALA A 331 2.60 -13.33 -5.55
N ARG A 332 3.57 -13.16 -4.65
CA ARG A 332 3.82 -14.12 -3.55
C ARG A 332 2.70 -14.08 -2.52
N ASN A 333 2.17 -12.91 -2.18
CA ASN A 333 1.00 -12.80 -1.30
C ASN A 333 -0.21 -13.53 -1.89
N LEU A 334 -0.49 -13.33 -3.19
CA LEU A 334 -1.53 -14.06 -3.91
C LEU A 334 -1.27 -15.56 -3.89
N LEU A 335 -0.06 -16.00 -4.22
CA LEU A 335 0.30 -17.43 -4.20
C LEU A 335 0.07 -18.06 -2.82
N ASP A 336 0.40 -17.35 -1.74
CA ASP A 336 0.17 -17.84 -0.38
C ASP A 336 -1.31 -17.92 -0.02
N PHE A 337 -2.12 -16.94 -0.45
CA PHE A 337 -3.58 -17.02 -0.34
C PHE A 337 -4.16 -18.20 -1.14
N LEU A 338 -3.66 -18.41 -2.37
CA LEU A 338 -4.14 -19.47 -3.26
C LEU A 338 -3.94 -20.88 -2.67
N LYS A 339 -2.96 -21.09 -1.78
CA LYS A 339 -2.79 -22.37 -1.06
C LYS A 339 -3.99 -22.75 -0.19
N LEU A 340 -4.84 -21.78 0.17
CA LEU A 340 -6.06 -22.02 0.96
C LEU A 340 -7.24 -22.45 0.10
N VAL A 341 -7.27 -22.05 -1.18
CA VAL A 341 -8.43 -22.23 -2.07
C VAL A 341 -8.15 -23.15 -3.26
N LEU A 342 -6.89 -23.53 -3.49
CA LEU A 342 -6.52 -24.53 -4.51
C LEU A 342 -6.30 -25.90 -3.85
N THR A 343 -6.91 -26.93 -4.43
CA THR A 343 -6.78 -28.30 -3.94
C THR A 343 -5.50 -28.95 -4.44
N LYS A 344 -5.07 -30.04 -3.79
CA LYS A 344 -3.87 -30.80 -4.21
C LYS A 344 -4.04 -31.44 -5.60
N GLU A 345 -5.27 -31.67 -6.01
CA GLU A 345 -5.65 -32.23 -7.31
C GLU A 345 -5.69 -31.16 -8.42
N GLY A 346 -5.38 -29.90 -8.10
CA GLY A 346 -5.30 -28.79 -9.06
C GLY A 346 -6.63 -28.11 -9.39
N GLY A 347 -7.66 -28.32 -8.54
CA GLY A 347 -8.97 -27.70 -8.60
C GLY A 347 -9.15 -26.54 -7.62
N PHE A 348 -10.36 -25.96 -7.58
CA PHE A 348 -10.75 -24.91 -6.65
C PHE A 348 -11.65 -25.47 -5.54
N ALA A 349 -11.44 -25.01 -4.31
CA ALA A 349 -12.30 -25.27 -3.17
C ALA A 349 -12.58 -23.97 -2.42
N LEU A 350 -13.80 -23.86 -1.88
CA LEU A 350 -14.20 -22.77 -1.00
C LEU A 350 -14.39 -23.29 0.42
N PRO A 351 -13.32 -23.37 1.24
CA PRO A 351 -13.41 -23.84 2.63
C PRO A 351 -14.13 -22.80 3.49
N ALA A 352 -15.42 -23.05 3.77
CA ALA A 352 -16.27 -22.15 4.55
C ALA A 352 -15.89 -22.06 6.04
N ASP A 353 -15.05 -22.98 6.51
CA ASP A 353 -14.50 -23.02 7.87
C ASP A 353 -13.17 -22.27 8.02
N ASP A 354 -12.55 -21.84 6.91
CA ASP A 354 -11.32 -21.05 6.94
C ASP A 354 -11.62 -19.56 7.17
N ASP A 355 -11.06 -19.04 8.26
CA ASP A 355 -11.29 -17.66 8.73
C ASP A 355 -10.75 -16.60 7.75
N ILE A 356 -9.63 -16.89 7.10
CA ILE A 356 -8.99 -15.99 6.13
C ILE A 356 -9.79 -15.99 4.83
N VAL A 357 -10.14 -17.17 4.32
CA VAL A 357 -10.94 -17.29 3.08
C VAL A 357 -12.28 -16.59 3.26
N THR A 358 -12.96 -16.82 4.38
CA THR A 358 -14.24 -16.19 4.70
C THR A 358 -14.12 -14.67 4.82
N ALA A 359 -13.05 -14.16 5.44
CA ALA A 359 -12.83 -12.72 5.56
C ALA A 359 -12.55 -12.03 4.22
N CYS A 360 -11.81 -12.71 3.33
CA CYS A 360 -11.47 -12.20 2.00
C CYS A 360 -12.62 -12.30 1.00
N LEU A 361 -13.57 -13.23 1.18
CA LEU A 361 -14.67 -13.46 0.26
C LEU A 361 -15.67 -12.29 0.29
N VAL A 362 -15.72 -11.49 -0.78
CA VAL A 362 -16.55 -10.28 -0.87
C VAL A 362 -17.79 -10.45 -1.74
N ALA A 363 -17.75 -11.35 -2.73
CA ALA A 363 -18.89 -11.70 -3.55
C ALA A 363 -18.88 -13.18 -3.92
N HIS A 364 -20.05 -13.81 -3.97
CA HIS A 364 -20.23 -15.20 -4.36
C HIS A 364 -21.68 -15.45 -4.81
N GLU A 365 -21.88 -16.24 -5.86
CA GLU A 365 -23.20 -16.67 -6.35
C GLU A 365 -24.24 -15.53 -6.52
N GLY A 366 -23.79 -14.37 -7.01
CA GLY A 366 -24.69 -13.22 -7.22
C GLY A 366 -24.94 -12.37 -5.98
N GLN A 367 -24.28 -12.66 -4.86
CA GLN A 367 -24.48 -11.95 -3.58
C GLN A 367 -23.20 -11.24 -3.15
N VAL A 368 -23.35 -10.01 -2.67
CA VAL A 368 -22.30 -9.32 -1.91
C VAL A 368 -22.33 -9.87 -0.49
N LEU A 369 -21.21 -10.44 -0.04
CA LEU A 369 -21.10 -11.09 1.27
C LEU A 369 -20.54 -10.17 2.35
N ARG A 370 -19.94 -9.06 1.94
CA ARG A 370 -19.42 -8.04 2.86
C ARG A 370 -20.50 -7.03 3.22
N LYS A 371 -20.74 -6.85 4.52
CA LYS A 371 -21.74 -5.91 5.07
C LYS A 371 -21.23 -4.49 5.22
#